data_AF-A0AAU4P3Y9-F1
#
_entry.id   AF-A0AAU4P3Y9-F1
#
_cell.length_a   1.000
_cell.length_b   1.000
_cell.length_c   1.000
_cell.angle_alpha   90.00
_cell.angle_beta   90.00
_cell.angle_gamma   90.00
#
_symmetry.space_group_name_H-M   'P 1'
#
loop_
_entity.id
_entity.type
_entity.pdbx_description
1 polymer ?
#
loop_
_entity_poly.entity_id
_entity_poly.type
_entity_poly.pdbx_seq_one_letter_code
_entity_poly.pdbx_strand_id
1 'polypeptide(L)'
;MAEAQQGPRARYREQTRAEIKEAALRQLAEGGVAALALTRIAKDMGLSGPALYRYFGSRDDLLHALIRDAYDDAASAIGAAATRSVAAAQSPRERLHALAVAYRAWAVREPHRYLLIQGAPVPGYVAPADTLDRARAVLGPFLPVFAGGTPGAGVAPVVAQMAAWLDGDPAVGGWVAEYAADAAGPAGAAGALAGALLAWAQLHGSVGLEAAGQFEGMGHSGGTLLDAQVAMLADTFGLE
;
A
#
# COMPACT_ATOMS: atom_id res chain seq x y z
N MET A 1 0.41 27.00 10.60
CA MET A 1 -0.08 27.29 11.97
C MET A 1 -1.54 26.89 12.06
N ALA A 2 -1.83 25.78 12.76
CA ALA A 2 -3.05 25.48 13.54
C ALA A 2 -3.14 23.96 13.81
N GLU A 3 -2.17 23.39 14.54
CA GLU A 3 -2.44 22.15 15.28
C GLU A 3 -3.36 22.53 16.46
N ALA A 4 -4.66 22.39 16.27
CA ALA A 4 -5.59 22.46 17.37
C ALA A 4 -5.26 21.32 18.35
N GLN A 5 -4.60 21.66 19.47
CA GLN A 5 -4.33 20.72 20.55
C GLN A 5 -5.66 20.13 21.05
N GLN A 6 -5.94 18.90 20.63
CA GLN A 6 -7.13 18.17 21.05
C GLN A 6 -7.16 18.05 22.59
N GLY A 7 -8.29 18.41 23.21
CA GLY A 7 -8.45 18.38 24.65
C GLY A 7 -8.34 16.96 25.24
N PRO A 8 -8.11 16.80 26.57
CA PRO A 8 -7.85 15.50 27.20
C PRO A 8 -8.86 14.39 26.88
N ARG A 9 -10.14 14.74 26.75
CA ARG A 9 -11.23 13.80 26.41
C ARG A 9 -11.12 13.26 24.98
N ALA A 10 -10.70 14.09 24.03
CA ALA A 10 -10.52 13.67 22.64
C ALA A 10 -9.32 12.72 22.51
N ARG A 11 -8.21 13.03 23.19
CA ARG A 11 -7.04 12.13 23.24
C ARG A 11 -7.37 10.78 23.83
N TYR A 12 -8.11 10.74 24.93
CA TYR A 12 -8.57 9.48 25.53
C TYR A 12 -9.45 8.66 24.59
N ARG A 13 -10.34 9.33 23.83
CA ARG A 13 -11.19 8.69 22.83
C ARG A 13 -10.38 8.06 21.71
N GLU A 14 -9.38 8.77 21.18
CA GLU A 14 -8.49 8.27 20.13
C GLU A 14 -7.61 7.12 20.62
N GLN A 15 -7.10 7.22 21.85
CA GLN A 15 -6.38 6.11 22.48
C GLN A 15 -7.26 4.86 22.58
N THR A 16 -8.50 5.00 23.06
CA THR A 16 -9.42 3.85 23.14
C THR A 16 -9.72 3.27 21.75
N ARG A 17 -9.85 4.12 20.71
CA ARG A 17 -10.00 3.65 19.32
C ARG A 17 -8.78 2.86 18.84
N ALA A 18 -7.58 3.31 19.17
CA ALA A 18 -6.34 2.60 18.84
C ALA A 18 -6.30 1.22 19.52
N GLU A 19 -6.61 1.14 20.82
CA GLU A 19 -6.66 -0.13 21.57
C GLU A 19 -7.70 -1.11 21.00
N ILE A 20 -8.88 -0.60 20.56
CA ILE A 20 -9.89 -1.42 19.87
C ILE A 20 -9.34 -1.97 18.55
N LYS A 21 -8.65 -1.14 17.75
CA LYS A 21 -8.05 -1.56 16.47
C LYS A 21 -6.95 -2.60 16.68
N GLU A 22 -6.11 -2.45 17.70
CA GLU A 22 -5.11 -3.45 18.06
C GLU A 22 -5.73 -4.79 18.47
N ALA A 23 -6.79 -4.76 19.28
CA ALA A 23 -7.54 -5.97 19.63
C ALA A 23 -8.16 -6.63 18.39
N ALA A 24 -8.67 -5.84 17.45
CA ALA A 24 -9.20 -6.32 16.18
C ALA A 24 -8.11 -6.99 15.33
N LEU A 25 -6.92 -6.40 15.22
CA LEU A 25 -5.78 -6.97 14.48
C LEU A 25 -5.34 -8.32 15.07
N ARG A 26 -5.36 -8.48 16.40
CA ARG A 26 -5.10 -9.79 17.04
C ARG A 26 -6.12 -10.85 16.63
N GLN A 27 -7.41 -10.50 16.60
CA GLN A 27 -8.44 -11.43 16.13
C GLN A 27 -8.29 -11.78 14.64
N LEU A 28 -7.87 -10.82 13.81
CA LEU A 28 -7.55 -11.07 12.40
C LEU A 28 -6.36 -12.02 12.25
N ALA A 29 -5.37 -11.94 13.15
CA ALA A 29 -4.22 -12.84 13.17
C ALA A 29 -4.62 -14.28 13.50
N GLU A 30 -5.56 -14.47 14.42
CA GLU A 30 -5.98 -15.79 14.91
C GLU A 30 -6.86 -16.56 13.92
N GLY A 31 -7.74 -15.87 13.18
CA GLY A 31 -8.72 -16.55 12.34
C GLY A 31 -9.25 -15.72 11.16
N GLY A 32 -8.48 -14.73 10.74
CA GLY A 32 -8.82 -13.85 9.64
C GLY A 32 -10.10 -13.04 9.90
N VAL A 33 -10.68 -12.52 8.82
CA VAL A 33 -11.81 -11.60 8.89
C VAL A 33 -13.09 -12.25 9.43
N ALA A 34 -13.24 -13.57 9.28
CA ALA A 34 -14.36 -14.32 9.85
C ALA A 34 -14.32 -14.36 11.38
N ALA A 35 -13.13 -14.28 11.99
CA ALA A 35 -12.99 -14.24 13.43
C ALA A 35 -13.42 -12.89 14.01
N LEU A 36 -13.32 -11.77 13.28
CA LEU A 36 -13.52 -10.43 13.83
C LEU A 36 -14.91 -10.24 14.50
N ALA A 37 -14.92 -10.04 15.82
CA ALA A 37 -16.14 -9.93 16.62
C ALA A 37 -16.05 -8.79 17.64
N LEU A 38 -16.85 -7.74 17.43
CA LEU A 38 -16.95 -6.57 18.31
C LEU A 38 -17.24 -6.96 19.76
N THR A 39 -18.17 -7.89 19.99
CA THR A 39 -18.53 -8.34 21.35
C THR A 39 -17.37 -9.01 22.08
N ARG A 40 -16.52 -9.75 21.36
CA ARG A 40 -15.30 -10.34 21.92
C ARG A 40 -14.28 -9.26 22.24
N ILE A 41 -14.07 -8.29 21.34
CA ILE A 41 -13.18 -7.14 21.60
C ILE A 41 -13.65 -6.38 22.85
N ALA A 42 -14.95 -6.12 22.98
CA ALA A 42 -15.50 -5.44 24.16
C ALA A 42 -15.17 -6.21 25.45
N LYS A 43 -15.38 -7.53 25.46
CA LYS A 43 -15.04 -8.40 26.60
C LYS A 43 -13.55 -8.34 26.93
N ASP A 44 -12.68 -8.47 25.93
CA ASP A 44 -11.22 -8.49 26.11
C ASP A 44 -10.70 -7.16 26.70
N MET A 45 -11.38 -6.05 26.37
CA MET A 45 -11.06 -4.71 26.86
C MET A 45 -11.79 -4.34 28.16
N GLY A 46 -12.62 -5.24 28.74
CA GLY A 46 -13.44 -4.91 29.91
C GLY A 46 -14.53 -3.86 29.65
N LEU A 47 -14.90 -3.64 28.38
CA LEU A 47 -15.96 -2.73 27.96
C LEU A 47 -17.29 -3.47 27.84
N SER A 48 -18.40 -2.76 28.06
CA SER A 48 -19.71 -3.28 27.67
C SER A 48 -19.87 -3.24 26.15
N GLY A 49 -20.68 -4.15 25.59
CA GLY A 49 -21.02 -4.12 24.16
C GLY A 49 -21.50 -2.74 23.70
N PRO A 50 -22.51 -2.13 24.36
CA PRO A 50 -22.96 -0.78 24.02
C PRO A 50 -21.87 0.29 24.10
N ALA A 51 -20.87 0.14 24.98
CA ALA A 51 -19.75 1.08 25.06
C ALA A 51 -18.85 1.01 23.83
N LEU A 52 -18.55 -0.19 23.34
CA LEU A 52 -17.75 -0.40 22.14
C LEU A 52 -18.46 0.15 20.88
N TYR A 53 -19.77 -0.04 20.78
CA TYR A 53 -20.56 0.49 19.66
C TYR A 53 -20.56 2.04 19.56
N ARG A 54 -20.22 2.76 20.63
CA ARG A 54 -20.00 4.22 20.57
C ARG A 54 -18.71 4.61 19.83
N TYR A 55 -17.78 3.67 19.68
CA TYR A 55 -16.53 3.87 18.96
C TYR A 55 -16.65 3.40 17.51
N PHE A 56 -17.22 2.22 17.29
CA PHE A 56 -17.47 1.65 15.95
C PHE A 56 -18.90 1.13 15.89
N GLY A 57 -19.73 1.75 15.04
CA GLY A 57 -21.17 1.45 14.97
C GLY A 57 -21.47 0.09 14.38
N SER A 58 -20.53 -0.48 13.62
CA SER A 58 -20.64 -1.80 13.02
C SER A 58 -19.28 -2.50 12.90
N ARG A 59 -19.31 -3.79 12.57
CA ARG A 59 -18.10 -4.55 12.22
C ARG A 59 -17.43 -3.96 10.97
N ASP A 60 -18.22 -3.48 10.03
CA ASP A 60 -17.72 -2.88 8.79
C ASP A 60 -17.05 -1.56 9.09
N ASP A 61 -17.60 -0.71 9.97
CA ASP A 61 -16.96 0.55 10.39
C ASP A 61 -15.55 0.32 10.97
N LEU A 62 -15.38 -0.79 11.70
CA LEU A 62 -14.09 -1.20 12.23
C LEU A 62 -13.16 -1.70 11.11
N LEU A 63 -13.65 -2.54 10.20
CA LEU A 63 -12.88 -2.98 9.02
C LEU A 63 -12.44 -1.80 8.14
N HIS A 64 -13.34 -0.84 7.89
CA HIS A 64 -13.06 0.41 7.21
C HIS A 64 -11.90 1.16 7.85
N ALA A 65 -11.91 1.32 9.17
CA ALA A 65 -10.84 1.98 9.88
C ALA A 65 -9.51 1.22 9.79
N LEU A 66 -9.54 -0.11 9.91
CA LEU A 66 -8.33 -0.94 9.80
C LEU A 66 -7.73 -0.93 8.39
N ILE A 67 -8.57 -0.95 7.35
CA ILE A 67 -8.12 -0.85 5.95
C ILE A 67 -7.50 0.51 5.67
N ARG A 68 -8.11 1.60 6.17
CA ARG A 68 -7.54 2.94 6.07
C ARG A 68 -6.17 3.03 6.74
N ASP A 69 -6.07 2.58 7.99
CA ASP A 69 -4.80 2.52 8.71
C ASP A 69 -3.73 1.71 7.94
N ALA A 70 -4.11 0.57 7.35
CA ALA A 70 -3.19 -0.27 6.60
C ALA A 70 -2.65 0.44 5.35
N TYR A 71 -3.51 1.11 4.57
CA TYR A 71 -3.06 1.90 3.43
C TYR A 71 -2.23 3.11 3.86
N ASP A 72 -2.63 3.81 4.92
CA ASP A 72 -1.92 5.00 5.41
C ASP A 72 -0.52 4.64 5.91
N ASP A 73 -0.38 3.53 6.63
CA ASP A 73 0.93 3.03 7.07
C ASP A 73 1.82 2.61 5.89
N ALA A 74 1.24 1.94 4.89
CA ALA A 74 1.98 1.55 3.68
C ALA A 74 2.44 2.78 2.88
N ALA A 75 1.54 3.75 2.66
CA ALA A 75 1.83 5.00 1.97
C ALA A 75 2.89 5.82 2.73
N SER A 76 2.81 5.86 4.06
CA SER A 76 3.82 6.51 4.91
C SER A 76 5.19 5.86 4.76
N ALA A 77 5.26 4.52 4.82
CA ALA A 77 6.52 3.78 4.71
C ALA A 77 7.21 4.01 3.35
N ILE A 78 6.44 3.92 2.25
CA ILE A 78 6.95 4.10 0.89
C ILE A 78 7.24 5.57 0.62
N GLY A 79 6.37 6.50 1.03
CA GLY A 79 6.57 7.93 0.90
C GLY A 79 7.84 8.39 1.61
N ALA A 80 8.09 7.89 2.83
CA ALA A 80 9.33 8.18 3.54
C ALA A 80 10.58 7.62 2.81
N ALA A 81 10.48 6.46 2.18
CA ALA A 81 11.55 5.91 1.35
C ALA A 81 11.79 6.77 0.08
N ALA A 82 10.72 7.22 -0.57
CA ALA A 82 10.79 8.12 -1.72
C ALA A 82 11.45 9.46 -1.35
N THR A 83 11.06 10.07 -0.24
CA THR A 83 11.67 11.33 0.22
C THR A 83 13.16 11.15 0.51
N ARG A 84 13.55 10.08 1.21
CA ARG A 84 14.96 9.80 1.52
C ARG A 84 15.79 9.53 0.27
N SER A 85 15.25 8.78 -0.69
CA SER A 85 15.99 8.42 -1.91
C SER A 85 16.23 9.62 -2.80
N VAL A 86 15.25 10.52 -2.91
CA VAL A 86 15.41 11.81 -3.59
C VAL A 86 16.44 12.68 -2.87
N ALA A 87 16.36 12.81 -1.54
CA ALA A 87 17.30 13.62 -0.76
C ALA A 87 18.75 13.11 -0.84
N ALA A 88 18.93 11.79 -0.99
CA ALA A 88 20.22 11.15 -1.19
C ALA A 88 20.72 11.20 -2.65
N ALA A 89 20.01 11.88 -3.55
CA ALA A 89 20.33 11.96 -4.98
C ALA A 89 20.49 10.58 -5.65
N GLN A 90 19.74 9.58 -5.16
CA GLN A 90 19.78 8.22 -5.70
C GLN A 90 19.29 8.21 -7.16
N SER A 91 19.87 7.32 -7.97
CA SER A 91 19.45 7.11 -9.35
C SER A 91 18.04 6.50 -9.42
N PRO A 92 17.28 6.66 -10.52
CA PRO A 92 16.01 5.97 -10.72
C PRO A 92 16.04 4.47 -10.35
N ARG A 93 17.09 3.75 -10.71
CA ARG A 93 17.27 2.34 -10.33
C ARG A 93 17.33 2.16 -8.81
N GLU A 94 18.17 2.95 -8.14
CA GLU A 94 18.32 2.89 -6.68
C GLU A 94 17.02 3.30 -5.96
N ARG A 95 16.26 4.25 -6.52
CA ARG A 95 14.94 4.65 -5.99
C ARG A 95 13.95 3.50 -6.09
N LEU A 96 13.85 2.81 -7.24
CA LEU A 96 12.97 1.65 -7.40
C LEU A 96 13.25 0.60 -6.30
N HIS A 97 14.53 0.32 -6.08
CA HIS A 97 14.99 -0.60 -5.03
C HIS A 97 14.60 -0.14 -3.64
N ALA A 98 14.83 1.13 -3.31
CA ALA A 98 14.46 1.70 -2.00
C ALA A 98 12.94 1.59 -1.72
N LEU A 99 12.09 1.84 -2.71
CA LEU A 99 10.64 1.71 -2.57
C LEU A 99 10.21 0.25 -2.41
N ALA A 100 10.78 -0.65 -3.21
CA ALA A 100 10.52 -2.09 -3.11
C ALA A 100 10.89 -2.66 -1.73
N VAL A 101 12.08 -2.30 -1.23
CA VAL A 101 12.55 -2.70 0.11
C VAL A 101 11.64 -2.15 1.20
N ALA A 102 11.22 -0.88 1.10
CA ALA A 102 10.31 -0.28 2.08
C ALA A 102 8.94 -0.98 2.08
N TYR A 103 8.43 -1.30 0.89
CA TYR A 103 7.16 -2.01 0.76
C TYR A 103 7.23 -3.42 1.38
N ARG A 104 8.27 -4.19 1.04
CA ARG A 104 8.53 -5.51 1.63
C ARG A 104 8.69 -5.42 3.14
N ALA A 105 9.48 -4.49 3.65
CA ALA A 105 9.73 -4.34 5.08
C ALA A 105 8.45 -4.03 5.86
N TRP A 106 7.56 -3.20 5.30
CA TRP A 106 6.23 -2.96 5.88
C TRP A 106 5.38 -4.24 5.88
N ALA A 107 5.28 -4.92 4.74
CA ALA A 107 4.45 -6.11 4.58
C ALA A 107 4.87 -7.27 5.49
N VAL A 108 6.17 -7.52 5.61
CA VAL A 108 6.71 -8.59 6.47
C VAL A 108 6.57 -8.25 7.96
N ARG A 109 6.66 -6.98 8.33
CA ARG A 109 6.45 -6.53 9.71
C ARG A 109 4.98 -6.57 10.12
N GLU A 110 4.08 -6.27 9.19
CA GLU A 110 2.63 -6.15 9.42
C GLU A 110 1.83 -7.10 8.51
N PRO A 111 2.06 -8.44 8.55
CA PRO A 111 1.50 -9.37 7.58
C PRO A 111 -0.03 -9.39 7.61
N HIS A 112 -0.66 -9.20 8.77
CA HIS A 112 -2.11 -9.15 8.88
C HIS A 112 -2.73 -7.88 8.28
N ARG A 113 -2.02 -6.74 8.32
CA ARG A 113 -2.46 -5.52 7.63
C ARG A 113 -2.27 -5.66 6.13
N TYR A 114 -1.15 -6.25 5.70
CA TYR A 114 -0.92 -6.59 4.29
C TYR A 114 -2.04 -7.49 3.74
N LEU A 115 -2.33 -8.61 4.42
CA LEU A 115 -3.36 -9.56 4.00
C LEU A 115 -4.78 -8.98 4.10
N LEU A 116 -5.01 -7.99 4.96
CA LEU A 116 -6.30 -7.30 5.02
C LEU A 116 -6.58 -6.50 3.74
N ILE A 117 -5.56 -5.86 3.14
CA ILE A 117 -5.74 -5.02 1.96
C ILE A 117 -5.40 -5.73 0.64
N GLN A 118 -4.55 -6.78 0.66
CA GLN A 118 -4.11 -7.52 -0.53
C GLN A 118 -4.50 -8.99 -0.56
N GLY A 119 -5.12 -9.51 0.50
CA GLY A 119 -5.53 -10.90 0.59
C GLY A 119 -6.89 -11.18 -0.06
N ALA A 120 -7.51 -12.27 0.37
CA ALA A 120 -8.83 -12.66 -0.11
C ALA A 120 -9.87 -11.57 0.18
N PRO A 121 -10.70 -11.17 -0.79
CA PRO A 121 -11.78 -10.22 -0.57
C PRO A 121 -12.70 -10.67 0.56
N VAL A 122 -13.16 -9.72 1.37
CA VAL A 122 -14.07 -9.99 2.48
C VAL A 122 -15.50 -10.15 1.93
N PRO A 123 -16.16 -11.31 2.08
CA PRO A 123 -17.51 -11.50 1.56
C PRO A 123 -18.50 -10.49 2.15
N GLY A 124 -19.25 -9.82 1.26
CA GLY A 124 -20.28 -8.84 1.64
C GLY A 124 -19.75 -7.47 2.07
N TYR A 125 -18.43 -7.29 2.18
CA TYR A 125 -17.83 -6.00 2.51
C TYR A 125 -17.74 -5.11 1.27
N VAL A 126 -18.11 -3.84 1.43
CA VAL A 126 -17.97 -2.81 0.39
C VAL A 126 -16.98 -1.76 0.88
N ALA A 127 -15.87 -1.62 0.14
CA ALA A 127 -14.87 -0.61 0.41
C ALA A 127 -15.44 0.81 0.14
N PRO A 128 -15.20 1.81 1.01
CA PRO A 128 -15.66 3.17 0.80
C PRO A 128 -14.93 3.81 -0.38
N ALA A 129 -15.52 4.86 -0.95
CA ALA A 129 -14.98 5.54 -2.11
C ALA A 129 -13.53 6.04 -1.94
N ASP A 130 -13.15 6.46 -0.73
CA ASP A 130 -11.78 6.96 -0.45
C ASP A 130 -10.71 5.86 -0.43
N THR A 131 -11.10 4.58 -0.51
CA THR A 131 -10.13 3.46 -0.56
C THR A 131 -9.25 3.53 -1.80
N LEU A 132 -9.81 3.98 -2.93
CA LEU A 132 -9.05 4.09 -4.18
C LEU A 132 -7.92 5.13 -4.06
N ASP A 133 -8.21 6.30 -3.50
CA ASP A 133 -7.22 7.37 -3.33
C ASP A 133 -6.08 6.93 -2.41
N ARG A 134 -6.41 6.17 -1.36
CA ARG A 134 -5.41 5.60 -0.45
C ARG A 134 -4.56 4.53 -1.12
N ALA A 135 -5.17 3.64 -1.90
CA ALA A 135 -4.42 2.66 -2.69
C ALA A 135 -3.48 3.35 -3.69
N ARG A 136 -3.97 4.41 -4.35
CA ARG A 136 -3.19 5.27 -5.25
C ARG A 136 -2.04 5.98 -4.54
N ALA A 137 -2.19 6.36 -3.27
CA ALA A 137 -1.11 6.97 -2.49
C ALA A 137 0.03 5.99 -2.16
N VAL A 138 -0.23 4.68 -2.12
CA VAL A 138 0.81 3.66 -1.95
C VAL A 138 1.61 3.45 -3.25
N LEU A 139 0.92 3.40 -4.38
CA LEU A 139 1.55 3.18 -5.70
C LEU A 139 2.17 4.46 -6.27
N GLY A 140 1.61 5.62 -5.96
CA GLY A 140 1.99 6.91 -6.52
C GLY A 140 3.49 7.19 -6.51
N PRO A 141 4.23 6.96 -5.40
CA PRO A 141 5.67 7.17 -5.34
C PRO A 141 6.50 6.37 -6.36
N PHE A 142 5.96 5.28 -6.94
CA PHE A 142 6.63 4.53 -8.00
C PHE A 142 6.54 5.23 -9.36
N LEU A 143 5.48 6.00 -9.63
CA LEU A 143 5.29 6.68 -10.92
C LEU A 143 6.49 7.54 -11.35
N PRO A 144 7.02 8.48 -10.52
CA PRO A 144 8.13 9.34 -10.93
C PRO A 144 9.44 8.56 -11.18
N VAL A 145 9.59 7.34 -10.65
CA VAL A 145 10.78 6.50 -10.89
C VAL A 145 10.88 6.10 -12.36
N PHE A 146 9.75 5.87 -13.01
CA PHE A 146 9.68 5.41 -14.40
C PHE A 146 9.45 6.54 -15.41
N ALA A 147 9.21 7.77 -14.93
CA ALA A 147 8.84 8.92 -15.77
C ALA A 147 9.91 9.33 -16.80
N GLY A 148 11.18 9.08 -16.50
CA GLY A 148 12.32 9.30 -17.39
C GLY A 148 12.93 8.02 -17.99
N GLY A 149 12.30 6.86 -17.78
CA GLY A 149 12.79 5.58 -18.29
C GLY A 149 12.63 5.44 -19.80
N THR A 150 13.33 4.46 -20.38
CA THR A 150 13.22 4.06 -21.78
C THR A 150 12.69 2.63 -21.86
N PRO A 151 11.36 2.44 -21.92
CA PRO A 151 10.76 1.10 -21.92
C PRO A 151 11.23 0.27 -23.13
N GLY A 152 11.72 -0.94 -22.86
CA GLY A 152 12.14 -1.88 -23.90
C GLY A 152 10.97 -2.45 -24.70
N ALA A 153 11.27 -3.07 -25.84
CA ALA A 153 10.27 -3.62 -26.77
C ALA A 153 9.32 -4.65 -26.10
N GLY A 154 9.81 -5.39 -25.11
CA GLY A 154 9.01 -6.41 -24.41
C GLY A 154 7.82 -5.86 -23.60
N VAL A 155 7.88 -4.58 -23.19
CA VAL A 155 6.79 -3.91 -22.44
C VAL A 155 6.00 -2.92 -23.29
N ALA A 156 6.33 -2.75 -24.57
CA ALA A 156 5.64 -1.83 -25.48
C ALA A 156 4.11 -2.05 -25.55
N PRO A 157 3.57 -3.29 -25.54
CA PRO A 157 2.11 -3.49 -25.51
C PRO A 157 1.46 -2.91 -24.25
N VAL A 158 2.11 -3.03 -23.09
CA VAL A 158 1.61 -2.50 -21.81
C VAL A 158 1.66 -0.97 -21.84
N VAL A 159 2.75 -0.39 -22.32
CA VAL A 159 2.88 1.08 -22.46
C VAL A 159 1.79 1.63 -23.38
N ALA A 160 1.54 0.99 -24.52
CA ALA A 160 0.48 1.41 -25.44
C ALA A 160 -0.92 1.32 -24.79
N GLN A 161 -1.19 0.26 -24.01
CA GLN A 161 -2.43 0.15 -23.26
C GLN A 161 -2.57 1.26 -22.21
N MET A 162 -1.50 1.59 -21.49
CA MET A 162 -1.53 2.65 -20.49
C MET A 162 -1.75 4.02 -21.10
N ALA A 163 -1.18 4.29 -22.29
CA ALA A 163 -1.47 5.50 -23.05
C ALA A 163 -2.97 5.63 -23.37
N ALA A 164 -3.59 4.55 -23.88
CA ALA A 164 -5.02 4.55 -24.18
C ALA A 164 -5.90 4.75 -22.93
N TRP A 165 -5.48 4.22 -21.78
CA TRP A 165 -6.17 4.45 -20.50
C TRP A 165 -6.04 5.89 -20.00
N LEU A 166 -4.85 6.49 -20.12
CA LEU A 166 -4.64 7.89 -19.74
C LEU A 166 -5.50 8.83 -20.58
N ASP A 167 -5.66 8.55 -21.87
CA ASP A 167 -6.52 9.32 -22.76
C ASP A 167 -8.02 9.11 -22.49
N GLY A 168 -8.40 7.89 -22.06
CA GLY A 168 -9.79 7.50 -21.83
C GLY A 168 -10.35 7.81 -20.43
N ASP A 169 -9.49 8.00 -19.44
CA ASP A 169 -9.88 8.21 -18.04
C ASP A 169 -9.15 9.43 -17.43
N PRO A 170 -9.83 10.60 -17.37
CA PRO A 170 -9.26 11.81 -16.77
C PRO A 170 -8.85 11.65 -15.30
N ALA A 171 -9.50 10.75 -14.54
CA ALA A 171 -9.15 10.52 -13.14
C ALA A 171 -7.85 9.73 -13.00
N VAL A 172 -7.49 8.89 -13.98
CA VAL A 172 -6.17 8.26 -14.05
C VAL A 172 -5.13 9.27 -14.50
N GLY A 173 -5.43 10.07 -15.54
CA GLY A 173 -4.55 11.13 -16.04
C GLY A 173 -4.18 12.14 -14.95
N GLY A 174 -5.17 12.61 -14.17
CA GLY A 174 -4.95 13.52 -13.05
C GLY A 174 -4.08 12.93 -11.94
N TRP A 175 -4.29 11.66 -11.58
CA TRP A 175 -3.46 10.98 -10.58
C TRP A 175 -2.01 10.78 -11.05
N VAL A 176 -1.79 10.41 -12.32
CA VAL A 176 -0.44 10.27 -12.86
C VAL A 176 0.26 11.63 -12.92
N ALA A 177 -0.45 12.69 -13.32
CA ALA A 177 0.09 14.05 -13.33
C ALA A 177 0.45 14.57 -11.93
N GLU A 178 -0.26 14.15 -10.88
CA GLU A 178 0.04 14.50 -9.49
C GLU A 178 1.42 13.99 -9.04
N TYR A 179 1.78 12.76 -9.41
CA TYR A 179 3.01 12.12 -8.96
C TYR A 179 4.18 12.21 -9.95
N ALA A 180 3.90 12.29 -11.24
CA ALA A 180 4.89 12.28 -12.32
C ALA A 180 4.73 13.50 -13.24
N ALA A 181 4.56 14.69 -12.64
CA ALA A 181 4.45 15.95 -13.36
C ALA A 181 5.61 16.21 -14.34
N ASP A 182 6.80 15.71 -14.01
CA ASP A 182 8.03 15.88 -14.82
C ASP A 182 8.19 14.81 -15.92
N ALA A 183 7.17 13.99 -16.18
CA ALA A 183 7.21 13.00 -17.25
C ALA A 183 7.46 13.64 -18.63
N ALA A 184 8.20 12.95 -19.49
CA ALA A 184 8.56 13.40 -20.84
C ALA A 184 7.37 13.37 -21.82
N GLY A 185 6.32 14.15 -21.53
CA GLY A 185 5.07 14.19 -22.28
C GLY A 185 4.20 12.93 -22.13
N PRO A 186 3.21 12.75 -23.02
CA PRO A 186 2.27 11.63 -22.93
C PRO A 186 2.93 10.25 -22.95
N ALA A 187 3.99 10.08 -23.74
CA ALA A 187 4.75 8.83 -23.79
C ALA A 187 5.46 8.53 -22.46
N GLY A 188 6.05 9.55 -21.82
CA GLY A 188 6.65 9.43 -20.49
C GLY A 188 5.62 9.08 -19.42
N ALA A 189 4.44 9.68 -19.45
CA ALA A 189 3.35 9.37 -18.52
C ALA A 189 2.83 7.93 -18.68
N ALA A 190 2.70 7.45 -19.91
CA ALA A 190 2.35 6.07 -20.20
C ALA A 190 3.43 5.09 -19.73
N GLY A 191 4.71 5.42 -19.94
CA GLY A 191 5.84 4.67 -19.41
C GLY A 191 5.86 4.62 -17.89
N ALA A 192 5.58 5.75 -17.23
CA ALA A 192 5.49 5.87 -15.78
C ALA A 192 4.42 4.93 -15.19
N LEU A 193 3.20 4.99 -15.76
CA LEU A 193 2.09 4.17 -15.32
C LEU A 193 2.35 2.68 -15.58
N ALA A 194 2.89 2.33 -16.75
CA ALA A 194 3.23 0.95 -17.08
C ALA A 194 4.30 0.37 -16.14
N GLY A 195 5.37 1.12 -15.88
CA GLY A 195 6.44 0.70 -14.98
C GLY A 195 5.96 0.54 -13.55
N ALA A 196 5.19 1.51 -13.04
CA ALA A 196 4.63 1.44 -11.69
C ALA A 196 3.70 0.22 -11.52
N LEU A 197 2.80 -0.06 -12.47
CA LEU A 197 1.90 -1.21 -12.41
C LEU A 197 2.63 -2.56 -12.52
N LEU A 198 3.66 -2.65 -13.36
CA LEU A 198 4.48 -3.85 -13.45
C LEU A 198 5.30 -4.08 -12.17
N ALA A 199 5.88 -3.01 -11.60
CA ALA A 199 6.53 -3.08 -10.29
C ALA A 199 5.54 -3.56 -9.23
N TRP A 200 4.34 -2.99 -9.20
CA TRP A 200 3.29 -3.36 -8.26
C TRP A 200 2.91 -4.85 -8.35
N ALA A 201 2.67 -5.34 -9.57
CA ALA A 201 2.34 -6.74 -9.80
C ALA A 201 3.47 -7.70 -9.39
N GLN A 202 4.73 -7.37 -9.72
CA GLN A 202 5.88 -8.18 -9.33
C GLN A 202 6.09 -8.20 -7.82
N LEU A 203 5.98 -7.04 -7.18
CA LEU A 203 6.07 -6.88 -5.73
C LEU A 203 5.03 -7.72 -5.02
N HIS A 204 3.77 -7.67 -5.44
CA HIS A 204 2.72 -8.50 -4.86
C HIS A 204 2.94 -9.99 -5.02
N GLY A 205 3.60 -10.42 -6.10
CA GLY A 205 4.03 -11.81 -6.26
C GLY A 205 4.98 -12.24 -5.15
N SER A 206 6.16 -11.63 -5.05
CA SER A 206 7.18 -12.06 -4.08
C SER A 206 6.87 -11.67 -2.64
N VAL A 207 6.49 -10.41 -2.41
CA VAL A 207 6.15 -9.91 -1.07
C VAL A 207 4.88 -10.58 -0.54
N GLY A 208 3.91 -10.86 -1.39
CA GLY A 208 2.69 -11.55 -1.00
C GLY A 208 2.94 -13.00 -0.57
N LEU A 209 3.76 -13.74 -1.33
CA LEU A 209 4.18 -15.09 -0.95
C LEU A 209 4.92 -15.08 0.39
N GLU A 210 5.81 -14.12 0.61
CA GLU A 210 6.55 -14.00 1.87
C GLU A 210 5.65 -13.63 3.05
N ALA A 211 4.82 -12.59 2.92
CA ALA A 211 3.93 -12.12 3.98
C ALA A 211 2.85 -13.16 4.34
N ALA A 212 2.50 -14.06 3.41
CA ALA A 212 1.62 -15.19 3.63
C ALA A 212 2.33 -16.45 4.19
N GLY A 213 3.61 -16.35 4.55
CA GLY A 213 4.40 -17.46 5.09
C GLY A 213 4.76 -18.54 4.06
N GLN A 214 4.49 -18.34 2.76
CA GLN A 214 4.70 -19.36 1.73
C GLN A 214 6.19 -19.62 1.45
N PHE A 215 7.10 -18.73 1.86
CA PHE A 215 8.54 -18.94 1.76
C PHE A 215 9.14 -19.67 2.97
N GLU A 216 8.37 -19.90 4.03
CA GLU A 216 8.88 -20.60 5.22
C GLU A 216 9.37 -22.01 4.88
N GLY A 217 10.61 -22.32 5.26
CA GLY A 217 11.23 -23.63 5.02
C GLY A 217 11.69 -23.89 3.57
N MET A 218 11.54 -22.94 2.64
CA MET A 218 11.94 -23.12 1.23
C MET A 218 13.44 -22.91 0.96
N GLY A 219 14.19 -22.40 1.93
CA GLY A 219 15.66 -22.29 1.82
C GLY A 219 16.19 -21.12 0.98
N HIS A 220 15.47 -19.99 0.93
CA HIS A 220 15.91 -18.76 0.28
C HIS A 220 15.46 -17.51 1.06
N SER A 221 16.05 -16.35 0.75
CA SER A 221 15.63 -15.05 1.28
C SER A 221 14.67 -14.37 0.33
N GLY A 222 13.49 -13.95 0.80
CA GLY A 222 12.56 -13.15 0.00
C GLY A 222 13.17 -11.84 -0.50
N GLY A 223 14.09 -11.25 0.28
CA GLY A 223 14.84 -10.05 -0.13
C GLY A 223 15.72 -10.28 -1.35
N THR A 224 16.44 -11.41 -1.43
CA THR A 224 17.32 -11.70 -2.57
C THR A 224 16.54 -11.91 -3.87
N LEU A 225 15.36 -12.54 -3.80
CA LEU A 225 14.47 -12.67 -4.96
C LEU A 225 13.95 -11.30 -5.40
N LEU A 226 13.56 -10.46 -4.43
CA LEU A 226 13.08 -9.11 -4.69
C LEU A 226 14.15 -8.26 -5.40
N ASP A 227 15.39 -8.30 -4.92
CA ASP A 227 16.51 -7.56 -5.49
C ASP A 227 16.71 -7.89 -6.98
N ALA A 228 16.68 -9.19 -7.32
CA ALA A 228 16.80 -9.65 -8.70
C ALA A 228 15.60 -9.21 -9.57
N GLN A 229 14.37 -9.30 -9.05
CA GLN A 229 13.16 -8.86 -9.76
C GLN A 229 13.19 -7.35 -10.05
N VAL A 230 13.56 -6.55 -9.05
CA VAL A 230 13.70 -5.10 -9.19
C VAL A 230 14.77 -4.73 -10.21
N ALA A 231 15.93 -5.42 -10.18
CA ALA A 231 16.99 -5.19 -11.15
C ALA A 231 16.54 -5.49 -12.58
N MET A 232 15.87 -6.62 -12.81
CA MET A 232 15.33 -6.97 -14.14
C MET A 232 14.30 -5.96 -14.63
N LEU A 233 13.45 -5.44 -13.74
CA LEU A 233 12.47 -4.43 -14.11
C LEU A 233 13.15 -3.09 -14.42
N ALA A 234 14.15 -2.69 -13.64
CA ALA A 234 14.95 -1.50 -13.91
C ALA A 234 15.64 -1.58 -15.28
N ASP A 235 16.24 -2.73 -15.62
CA ASP A 235 16.85 -2.98 -16.93
C ASP A 235 15.79 -2.89 -18.05
N THR A 236 14.61 -3.47 -17.84
CA THR A 236 13.50 -3.45 -18.81
C THR A 236 13.01 -2.04 -19.13
N PHE A 237 13.11 -1.11 -18.17
CA PHE A 237 12.72 0.29 -18.32
C PHE A 237 13.91 1.22 -18.55
N GLY A 238 15.12 0.70 -18.76
CA GLY A 238 16.31 1.52 -18.98
C GLY A 238 16.57 2.52 -17.85
N LEU A 239 16.36 2.10 -16.60
CA LEU A 239 16.65 2.92 -15.43
C LEU A 239 18.15 2.81 -15.10
N GLU A 240 18.85 3.95 -15.24
CA GLU A 240 20.24 4.14 -14.80
C GLU A 240 20.29 4.62 -13.35
#